data_AF-A0A0F2SCS0-F1
#
_entry.id   AF-A0A0F2SCS0-F1
#
_cell.length_a   1.000
_cell.length_b   1.000
_cell.length_c   1.000
_cell.angle_alpha   90.00
_cell.angle_beta   90.00
_cell.angle_gamma   90.00
#
_symmetry.space_group_name_H-M   'P 1'
#
loop_
_entity.id
_entity.type
_entity.pdbx_description
1 polymer ?
#
loop_
_entity_poly.entity_id
_entity_poly.type
_entity_poly.pdbx_seq_one_letter_code
_entity_poly.pdbx_strand_id
1 'polypeptide(L)'
;MLKKLEGNNAALFKTWFHNNKDTIVDIEGKHFLIKPLENMVQEEIESDMELKTLIMQAKEDISNGVVYSTDDIIEAIEKGLL
;
A
#
# COMPACT_ATOMS: atom_id res chain seq x y z
N MET A 1 10.05 -17.73 6.44
CA MET A 1 10.04 -16.52 7.28
C MET A 1 10.73 -15.40 6.52
N LEU A 2 10.02 -14.31 6.26
CA LEU A 2 10.63 -13.10 5.67
C LEU A 2 11.50 -12.45 6.73
N LYS A 3 12.82 -12.47 6.56
CA LYS A 3 13.74 -11.72 7.43
C LYS A 3 13.74 -10.27 6.97
N LYS A 4 13.38 -9.36 7.86
CA LYS A 4 13.44 -7.93 7.61
C LYS A 4 14.91 -7.50 7.60
N LEU A 5 15.32 -6.78 6.56
CA LEU A 5 16.64 -6.15 6.50
C LEU A 5 16.57 -4.82 7.26
N GLU A 6 17.52 -4.56 8.16
CA GLU A 6 17.58 -3.33 8.95
C GLU A 6 18.97 -2.67 8.88
N GLY A 7 19.04 -1.41 9.31
CA GLY A 7 20.28 -0.63 9.35
C GLY A 7 20.85 -0.29 7.97
N ASN A 8 22.17 -0.11 7.90
CA ASN A 8 22.88 0.33 6.70
C ASN A 8 22.65 -0.58 5.48
N ASN A 9 22.47 -1.88 5.70
CA ASN A 9 22.19 -2.84 4.64
C ASN A 9 20.84 -2.56 3.98
N ALA A 10 19.82 -2.16 4.76
CA ALA A 10 18.51 -1.82 4.22
C ALA A 10 18.56 -0.51 3.43
N ALA A 11 19.36 0.46 3.89
CA ALA A 11 19.59 1.70 3.16
C ALA A 11 20.25 1.44 1.80
N LEU A 12 21.32 0.62 1.78
CA LEU A 12 22.01 0.24 0.55
C LEU A 12 21.08 -0.47 -0.45
N PHE A 13 20.26 -1.39 0.04
CA PHE A 13 19.29 -2.12 -0.79
C PHE A 13 18.23 -1.18 -1.40
N LYS A 14 17.79 -0.18 -0.63
CA LYS A 14 16.91 0.88 -1.15
C LYS A 14 17.60 1.71 -2.23
N THR A 15 18.89 2.00 -2.10
CA THR A 15 19.62 2.78 -3.13
C THR A 15 19.69 2.04 -4.46
N TRP A 16 19.94 0.73 -4.43
CA TRP A 16 19.90 -0.12 -5.62
C TRP A 16 18.52 -0.13 -6.28
N PHE A 17 17.47 -0.22 -5.46
CA PHE A 17 16.09 -0.14 -5.91
C PHE A 17 15.73 1.19 -6.60
N HIS A 18 16.13 2.34 -6.06
CA HIS A 18 15.75 3.65 -6.62
C HIS A 18 16.51 4.03 -7.89
N ASN A 19 17.74 3.51 -8.08
CA ASN A 19 18.61 3.97 -9.15
C ASN A 19 18.49 3.17 -10.44
N ASN A 20 18.07 1.90 -10.39
CA ASN A 20 17.95 1.08 -11.60
C ASN A 20 16.94 -0.07 -11.42
N LYS A 21 15.91 -0.12 -12.29
CA LYS A 21 14.83 -1.14 -12.25
C LYS A 21 15.33 -2.58 -12.45
N ASP A 22 16.50 -2.75 -13.07
CA ASP A 22 17.10 -4.06 -13.37
C ASP A 22 18.47 -4.23 -12.69
N THR A 23 18.54 -3.98 -11.38
CA THR A 23 19.80 -4.17 -10.63
C THR A 23 20.08 -5.66 -10.41
N ILE A 24 21.21 -6.14 -10.93
CA ILE A 24 21.73 -7.49 -10.71
C ILE A 24 22.84 -7.43 -9.65
N VAL A 25 22.74 -8.25 -8.61
CA VAL A 25 23.78 -8.40 -7.57
C VAL A 25 24.40 -9.80 -7.63
N ASP A 26 25.72 -9.86 -7.52
CA ASP A 26 26.44 -11.13 -7.34
C ASP A 26 26.59 -11.42 -5.84
N ILE A 27 26.14 -12.60 -5.43
CA ILE A 27 26.36 -13.14 -4.08
C ILE A 27 26.95 -14.53 -4.25
N GLU A 28 28.22 -14.69 -3.88
CA GLU A 28 28.96 -15.98 -3.95
C GLU A 28 28.96 -16.61 -5.37
N GLY A 29 29.08 -15.78 -6.42
CA GLY A 29 29.09 -16.21 -7.81
C GLY A 29 27.70 -16.51 -8.37
N LYS A 30 26.64 -16.29 -7.59
CA LYS A 30 25.24 -16.39 -8.04
C LYS A 30 24.68 -14.99 -8.26
N HIS A 31 24.06 -14.83 -9.42
CA HIS A 31 23.46 -13.57 -9.83
C HIS A 31 21.98 -13.54 -9.38
N PHE A 32 21.60 -12.46 -8.70
CA PHE A 32 20.23 -12.21 -8.25
C PHE A 32 19.71 -10.90 -8.83
N LEU A 33 18.49 -10.93 -9.36
CA LEU A 33 17.79 -9.74 -9.83
C LEU A 33 16.97 -9.13 -8.69
N ILE A 34 17.19 -7.86 -8.43
CA ILE A 34 16.39 -7.10 -7.47
C ILE A 34 15.20 -6.51 -8.24
N LYS A 35 13.98 -6.96 -7.91
CA LYS A 35 12.74 -6.34 -8.40
C LYS A 35 11.91 -5.80 -7.24
N PRO A 36 11.22 -4.65 -7.41
CA PRO A 36 10.14 -4.30 -6.53
C PRO A 36 9.09 -5.42 -6.54
N LEU A 37 8.48 -5.62 -5.37
CA LEU A 37 7.12 -6.14 -5.35
C LEU A 37 6.24 -4.97 -5.80
N GLU A 38 5.94 -4.91 -7.09
CA GLU A 38 4.94 -3.98 -7.61
C GLU A 38 3.60 -4.34 -6.98
N ASN A 39 3.05 -3.41 -6.22
CA ASN A 39 1.74 -3.58 -5.60
C ASN A 39 0.70 -3.26 -6.67
N MET A 40 0.35 -4.25 -7.50
CA MET A 40 -0.62 -4.07 -8.60
C MET A 40 -1.93 -3.43 -8.13
N VAL A 41 -2.35 -3.71 -6.88
CA VAL A 41 -3.54 -3.11 -6.26
C VAL A 41 -3.41 -1.60 -6.14
N GLN A 42 -2.22 -1.08 -5.85
CA GLN A 42 -1.98 0.35 -5.74
C GLN A 42 -1.98 1.02 -7.12
N GLU A 43 -1.46 0.36 -8.15
CA GLU A 43 -1.52 0.86 -9.53
C GLU A 43 -2.96 0.92 -10.06
N GLU A 44 -3.80 -0.09 -9.74
CA GLU A 44 -5.22 -0.10 -10.06
C GLU A 44 -5.97 1.07 -9.38
N ILE A 45 -5.73 1.29 -8.09
CA ILE A 45 -6.29 2.43 -7.33
C ILE A 45 -5.84 3.78 -7.90
N GLU A 46 -4.59 3.90 -8.34
CA GLU A 46 -4.06 5.15 -8.90
C GLU A 46 -4.59 5.43 -10.32
N SER A 47 -4.96 4.39 -11.07
CA SER A 47 -5.51 4.49 -12.42
C SER A 47 -6.99 4.89 -12.46
N ASP A 48 -7.74 4.62 -11.38
CA ASP A 48 -9.15 4.98 -11.24
C ASP A 48 -9.31 6.21 -10.31
N MET A 49 -9.61 7.36 -10.93
CA MET A 49 -9.78 8.62 -10.22
C MET A 49 -10.98 8.63 -9.26
N GLU A 50 -12.04 7.89 -9.57
CA GLU A 50 -13.23 7.80 -8.72
C GLU A 50 -12.90 6.98 -7.47
N LEU A 51 -12.31 5.80 -7.67
CA LEU A 51 -11.86 4.93 -6.58
C LEU A 51 -10.85 5.64 -5.66
N LYS A 52 -9.88 6.36 -6.24
CA LYS A 52 -8.92 7.15 -5.49
C LYS A 52 -9.58 8.22 -4.61
N THR A 53 -10.59 8.90 -5.15
CA THR A 53 -11.33 9.94 -4.44
C THR A 53 -12.13 9.35 -3.28
N LEU A 54 -12.83 8.23 -3.51
CA LEU A 54 -13.56 7.51 -2.47
C LEU A 54 -12.65 7.03 -1.34
N ILE A 55 -11.48 6.48 -1.68
CA ILE A 55 -10.49 6.04 -0.68
C ILE A 55 -9.94 7.22 0.11
N MET A 56 -9.69 8.36 -0.54
CA MET A 56 -9.21 9.57 0.13
C MET A 56 -10.25 10.10 1.13
N GLN A 57 -11.51 10.19 0.71
CA GLN A 57 -12.61 10.59 1.58
C GLN A 57 -12.77 9.62 2.77
N ALA A 58 -12.77 8.32 2.52
CA ALA A 58 -12.89 7.32 3.57
C ALA A 58 -11.76 7.42 4.61
N LYS A 59 -10.53 7.72 4.17
CA LYS A 59 -9.40 7.94 5.10
C LYS A 59 -9.61 9.19 5.96
N GLU A 60 -10.11 10.25 5.37
CA GLU A 60 -10.44 11.49 6.09
C GLU A 60 -11.55 11.25 7.12
N ASP A 61 -12.62 10.56 6.73
CA ASP A 61 -13.74 10.20 7.60
C ASP A 61 -13.25 9.37 8.81
N ILE A 62 -12.42 8.35 8.57
CA ILE A 62 -11.80 7.54 9.64
C ILE A 62 -10.97 8.43 10.57
N SER A 63 -10.15 9.34 10.02
CA SER A 63 -9.30 10.21 10.83
C SER A 63 -10.09 11.21 11.68
N ASN A 64 -11.25 11.63 11.18
CA ASN A 64 -12.14 12.57 11.86
C ASN A 64 -13.16 11.85 12.77
N GLY A 65 -13.13 10.52 12.84
CA GLY A 65 -14.06 9.73 13.64
C GLY A 65 -15.48 9.66 13.07
N VAL A 66 -15.66 10.02 11.80
CA VAL A 66 -16.92 9.85 11.05
C VAL A 66 -17.00 8.39 10.60
N VAL A 67 -17.29 7.51 11.57
CA VAL A 67 -17.42 6.07 11.36
C VAL A 67 -18.70 5.59 12.01
N TYR A 68 -19.32 4.60 11.39
CA TYR A 68 -20.58 4.02 11.85
C TYR A 68 -20.36 2.57 12.23
N SER A 69 -20.92 2.16 13.36
CA SER A 69 -21.02 0.76 13.70
C SER A 69 -22.10 0.08 12.86
N THR A 70 -22.14 -1.26 12.90
CA THR A 70 -23.19 -2.02 12.23
C THR A 70 -24.57 -1.64 12.75
N ASP A 71 -24.72 -1.42 14.05
CA ASP A 71 -26.01 -1.05 14.66
C ASP A 71 -26.48 0.34 14.20
N ASP A 72 -25.56 1.31 14.11
CA ASP A 72 -25.87 2.66 13.62
C ASP A 72 -26.42 2.65 12.19
N ILE A 73 -25.82 1.81 11.33
CA ILE A 73 -26.26 1.66 9.93
C ILE A 73 -27.61 0.95 9.85
N ILE A 74 -27.84 -0.12 10.64
CA ILE A 74 -29.13 -0.81 10.68
C ILE A 74 -30.24 0.17 11.10
N GLU A 75 -30.00 0.95 12.15
CA GLU A 75 -30.96 1.94 12.64
C GLU A 75 -31.24 3.03 11.58
N ALA A 76 -30.22 3.49 10.86
CA ALA A 76 -30.38 4.48 9.80
C ALA A 76 -31.22 3.94 8.62
N ILE A 77 -31.03 2.67 8.24
CA ILE A 77 -31.83 1.98 7.21
C ILE A 77 -33.29 1.88 7.67
N GLU A 78 -33.53 1.40 8.89
CA GLU A 78 -34.89 1.22 9.44
C GLU A 78 -35.66 2.55 9.54
N LYS A 79 -34.94 3.66 9.78
CA LYS A 79 -35.50 5.01 9.85
C LYS A 79 -35.59 5.73 8.50
N GLY A 80 -35.06 5.16 7.42
CA GLY A 80 -35.02 5.78 6.09
C GLY A 80 -34.17 7.05 6.03
N LEU A 81 -33.06 7.08 6.77
CA LEU A 81 -32.15 8.23 6.90
C LEU A 81 -30.86 8.11 6.06
N LEU A 82 -30.83 7.14 5.13
CA LEU A 82 -29.76 6.91 4.17
C LEU A 82 -30.18 7.33 2.75
#